data_AF-A0A383WDL8-F1
#
_entry.id   AF-A0A383WDL8-F1
#
_cell.length_a   1.000
_cell.length_b   1.000
_cell.length_c   1.000
_cell.angle_alpha   90.00
_cell.angle_beta   90.00
_cell.angle_gamma   90.00
#
_symmetry.space_group_name_H-M   'P 1'
#
loop_
_entity.id
_entity.type
_entity.pdbx_description
1 polymer ?
#
loop_
_entity_poly.entity_id
_entity_poly.type
_entity_poly.pdbx_seq_one_letter_code
_entity_poly.pdbx_strand_id
1 'polypeptide(L)'
;MRCGSSLQELQTAVASSCSAQPDLQFEHPAGVQVCVFGVEHLENQPHIGEWILANRPAAVVVETACTPEHGSQPGRAVTCRDQVPGAAGMFLRVFCQIAAALQEQGAAALAPGAIWSQASGQFNGEQLAYIAALASGSQLLFGDRPKDITYKRLFDCPSLAELDAAFAAEVAAVHSANLLQLTQPDEQQAAVWQQQWQQHQQQLSQTCVWNIMMREREAVMLGVIDQVCSKGLEVPPGASQPTVALVVGSAHLPGLEELWNNASWQGVVGPDGLSSSSSPVMQAPRVDHEAMQQPGAGAKRGLLEAVLQLSVPPEVLQDVQDVLPPVPDEQAEAQQITYEIYSTFRMQLAALPEPLLQEVCGAVKGTSLQQLLQPLRAMRPVNGGPGWDMDVVMQLRTLNFDLSGTANTAQ
;
A
#
# COMPACT_ATOMS: atom_id res chain seq x y z
N MET A 1 8.72 -11.03 21.92
CA MET A 1 9.65 -9.95 22.34
C MET A 1 9.51 -8.84 21.31
N ARG A 2 9.23 -7.62 21.78
CA ARG A 2 9.06 -6.42 20.97
C ARG A 2 10.42 -5.96 20.44
N CYS A 3 10.47 -5.47 19.20
CA CYS A 3 11.41 -4.43 18.82
C CYS A 3 10.65 -3.42 17.96
N GLY A 4 10.35 -2.27 18.56
CA GLY A 4 9.89 -1.08 17.87
C GLY A 4 11.09 -0.26 17.42
N SER A 5 10.90 0.37 16.27
CA SER A 5 11.47 1.63 15.77
C SER A 5 12.64 2.31 16.48
N SER A 6 13.65 2.56 15.64
CA SER A 6 14.46 3.78 15.49
C SER A 6 15.52 4.11 16.54
N LEU A 7 16.72 4.42 16.04
CA LEU A 7 17.67 5.46 16.47
C LEU A 7 18.82 5.39 15.44
N GLN A 8 18.85 6.30 14.48
CA GLN A 8 19.76 7.45 14.49
C GLN A 8 21.18 7.09 14.01
N GLU A 9 21.68 7.91 13.09
CA GLU A 9 23.10 8.06 12.70
C GLU A 9 23.65 7.18 11.57
N LEU A 10 23.16 7.44 10.36
CA LEU A 10 24.05 7.93 9.31
C LEU A 10 23.53 9.28 8.79
N GLN A 11 23.50 10.24 9.72
CA GLN A 11 23.42 11.66 9.44
C GLN A 11 24.83 12.19 9.19
N THR A 12 25.15 12.46 7.93
CA THR A 12 26.07 13.56 7.60
C THR A 12 25.49 14.31 6.41
N ALA A 13 24.46 15.12 6.68
CA ALA A 13 24.08 16.22 5.82
C ALA A 13 23.63 17.39 6.71
N VAL A 14 24.60 18.26 6.93
CA VAL A 14 24.53 19.70 7.22
C VAL A 14 23.12 20.23 7.50
N ALA A 15 22.96 20.75 8.73
CA ALA A 15 21.95 21.76 9.07
C ALA A 15 22.11 22.98 8.14
N SER A 16 21.42 22.92 7.01
CA SER A 16 21.10 24.01 6.12
C SER A 16 19.59 24.20 6.25
N SER A 17 19.12 25.43 6.31
CA SER A 17 17.69 25.79 6.33
C SER A 17 16.92 25.00 5.27
N CYS A 18 16.29 23.89 5.65
CA CYS A 18 15.55 23.02 4.73
C CYS A 18 14.24 23.72 4.36
N SER A 19 14.24 24.41 3.22
CA SER A 19 13.01 24.47 2.42
C SER A 19 12.61 23.01 2.15
N ALA A 20 11.51 22.55 2.72
CA ALA A 20 10.97 21.22 2.44
C ALA A 20 10.82 21.05 0.92
N GLN A 21 11.67 20.24 0.29
CA GLN A 21 11.58 19.99 -1.14
C GLN A 21 10.65 18.80 -1.36
N PRO A 22 9.77 18.83 -2.38
CA PRO A 22 9.00 17.66 -2.77
C PRO A 22 9.93 16.56 -3.31
N ASP A 23 9.53 15.32 -3.15
CA ASP A 23 10.28 14.13 -3.60
C ASP A 23 10.31 14.02 -5.12
N LEU A 24 9.18 14.36 -5.77
CA LEU A 24 9.07 14.45 -7.22
C LEU A 24 8.47 15.79 -7.63
N GLN A 25 8.90 16.29 -8.79
CA GLN A 25 8.31 17.47 -9.42
C GLN A 25 8.14 17.22 -10.90
N PHE A 26 6.98 17.58 -11.43
CA PHE A 26 6.73 17.56 -12.85
C PHE A 26 5.77 18.67 -13.28
N GLU A 27 5.88 19.10 -14.53
CA GLU A 27 5.04 20.14 -15.12
C GLU A 27 3.93 19.52 -15.96
N HIS A 28 2.68 19.82 -15.62
CA HIS A 28 1.52 19.43 -16.42
C HIS A 28 1.47 20.25 -17.72
N PRO A 29 1.01 19.70 -18.87
CA PRO A 29 0.90 20.44 -20.15
C PRO A 29 0.10 21.75 -20.12
N ALA A 30 -0.71 21.96 -19.06
CA ALA A 30 -1.45 23.19 -18.80
C ALA A 30 -0.60 24.29 -18.11
N GLY A 31 0.70 24.09 -17.92
CA GLY A 31 1.60 25.01 -17.21
C GLY A 31 1.40 25.02 -15.69
N VAL A 32 0.89 23.91 -15.13
CA VAL A 32 0.68 23.74 -13.69
C VAL A 32 1.85 22.92 -13.13
N GLN A 33 2.50 23.42 -12.09
CA GLN A 33 3.54 22.67 -11.41
C GLN A 33 2.92 21.67 -10.43
N VAL A 34 3.28 20.40 -10.55
CA VAL A 34 2.88 19.35 -9.61
C VAL A 34 4.06 19.00 -8.72
N CYS A 35 3.84 18.98 -7.42
CA CYS A 35 4.81 18.65 -6.39
C CYS A 35 4.31 17.42 -5.61
N VAL A 36 5.06 16.33 -5.62
CA VAL A 36 4.68 15.07 -4.97
C VAL A 36 5.47 14.87 -3.69
N PHE A 37 4.78 14.48 -2.63
CA PHE A 37 5.33 14.19 -1.31
C PHE A 37 5.00 12.76 -0.91
N GLY A 38 6.03 11.99 -0.58
CA GLY A 38 5.94 10.66 0.01
C GLY A 38 5.72 10.73 1.52
N VAL A 39 4.67 10.08 2.01
CA VAL A 39 4.42 9.90 3.44
C VAL A 39 4.76 8.49 3.89
N GLU A 40 5.35 8.39 5.07
CA GLU A 40 5.60 7.13 5.76
C GLU A 40 4.47 6.86 6.76
N HIS A 41 4.07 5.59 6.88
CA HIS A 41 2.90 5.21 7.67
C HIS A 41 3.10 5.58 9.15
N LEU A 42 2.19 6.42 9.68
CA LEU A 42 2.19 6.94 11.05
C LEU A 42 3.39 7.82 11.43
N GLU A 43 4.27 8.15 10.48
CA GLU A 43 5.39 9.04 10.76
C GLU A 43 4.97 10.51 10.75
N ASN A 44 5.65 11.26 11.61
CA ASN A 44 5.46 12.70 11.71
C ASN A 44 6.35 13.40 10.67
N GLN A 45 5.73 13.98 9.64
CA GLN A 45 6.42 14.65 8.54
C GLN A 45 5.91 16.10 8.39
N PRO A 46 6.28 16.99 9.32
CA PRO A 46 5.71 18.35 9.37
C PRO A 46 6.13 19.20 8.17
N HIS A 47 7.26 18.89 7.57
CA HIS A 47 7.81 19.57 6.41
C HIS A 47 6.83 19.62 5.21
N ILE A 48 5.98 18.61 5.04
CA ILE A 48 4.95 18.56 3.98
C ILE A 48 3.91 19.67 4.20
N GLY A 49 3.37 19.73 5.43
CA GLY A 49 2.39 20.75 5.78
C GLY A 49 2.98 22.16 5.81
N GLU A 50 4.23 22.31 6.25
CA GLU A 50 4.97 23.58 6.19
C GLU A 50 5.10 24.08 4.74
N TRP A 51 5.41 23.18 3.81
CA TRP A 51 5.45 23.51 2.39
C TRP A 51 4.08 23.97 1.88
N ILE A 52 3.00 23.26 2.22
CA ILE A 52 1.63 23.61 1.80
C ILE A 52 1.22 24.99 2.36
N LEU A 53 1.50 25.27 3.63
CA LEU A 53 1.19 26.56 4.26
C LEU A 53 1.98 27.72 3.62
N ALA A 54 3.25 27.48 3.29
CA ALA A 54 4.12 28.48 2.69
C ALA A 54 3.79 28.76 1.22
N ASN A 55 3.54 27.70 0.44
CA ASN A 55 3.36 27.80 -1.02
C ASN A 55 1.90 27.95 -1.44
N ARG A 56 0.95 27.59 -0.57
CA ARG A 56 -0.50 27.71 -0.78
C ARG A 56 -0.92 27.17 -2.16
N PRO A 57 -0.68 25.88 -2.44
CA PRO A 57 -1.04 25.30 -3.73
C PRO A 57 -2.54 25.49 -4.00
N ALA A 58 -2.93 25.56 -5.27
CA ALA A 58 -4.34 25.70 -5.63
C ALA A 58 -5.15 24.46 -5.20
N ALA A 59 -4.52 23.28 -5.19
CA ALA A 59 -5.10 22.05 -4.68
C ALA A 59 -4.05 21.18 -3.96
N VAL A 60 -4.52 20.42 -2.98
CA VAL A 60 -3.81 19.34 -2.29
C VAL A 60 -4.60 18.06 -2.52
N VAL A 61 -4.01 17.12 -3.24
CA VAL A 61 -4.57 15.81 -3.55
C VAL A 61 -3.94 14.79 -2.60
N VAL A 62 -4.73 13.99 -1.90
CA VAL A 62 -4.27 13.03 -0.88
C VAL A 62 -4.69 11.60 -1.22
N GLU A 63 -3.83 10.62 -0.95
CA GLU A 63 -4.12 9.21 -1.18
C GLU A 63 -5.21 8.65 -0.28
N THR A 64 -5.12 8.84 1.04
CA THR A 64 -6.00 8.18 2.00
C THR A 64 -7.23 9.04 2.25
N ALA A 65 -8.41 8.44 2.16
CA ALA A 65 -9.64 9.14 2.47
C ALA A 65 -9.81 9.36 3.98
N CYS A 66 -10.03 10.61 4.41
CA CYS A 66 -10.43 10.93 5.78
C CYS A 66 -11.78 10.29 6.20
N THR A 67 -12.70 10.05 5.25
CA THR A 67 -14.02 9.45 5.52
C THR A 67 -14.45 8.53 4.36
N PRO A 68 -15.38 7.57 4.59
CA PRO A 68 -15.89 6.72 3.51
C PRO A 68 -16.54 7.52 2.37
N GLU A 69 -17.27 8.60 2.68
CA GLU A 69 -17.89 9.46 1.68
C GLU A 69 -16.84 10.23 0.89
N HIS A 70 -15.78 10.71 1.53
CA HIS A 70 -14.64 11.34 0.85
C HIS A 70 -13.97 10.36 -0.12
N GLY A 71 -13.79 9.10 0.30
CA GLY A 71 -13.19 8.04 -0.51
C GLY A 71 -14.12 7.40 -1.55
N SER A 72 -15.36 7.87 -1.68
CA SER A 72 -16.36 7.27 -2.59
C SER A 72 -16.10 7.57 -4.07
N GLN A 73 -15.31 8.60 -4.37
CA GLN A 73 -15.03 9.01 -5.75
C GLN A 73 -13.68 9.76 -5.84
N PRO A 74 -12.81 9.43 -6.80
CA PRO A 74 -11.59 10.20 -7.04
C PRO A 74 -11.90 11.66 -7.41
N GLY A 75 -11.04 12.58 -6.99
CA GLY A 75 -11.20 14.02 -7.18
C GLY A 75 -12.30 14.64 -6.32
N ARG A 76 -12.92 13.90 -5.41
CA ARG A 76 -13.93 14.45 -4.50
C ARG A 76 -13.29 15.43 -3.52
N ALA A 77 -13.86 16.63 -3.44
CA ALA A 77 -13.42 17.65 -2.50
C ALA A 77 -13.92 17.39 -1.08
N VAL A 78 -13.09 17.72 -0.10
CA VAL A 78 -13.43 17.77 1.33
C VAL A 78 -13.56 19.20 1.76
N THR A 79 -14.60 19.48 2.55
CA THR A 79 -14.80 20.81 3.13
C THR A 79 -15.12 20.73 4.62
N CYS A 80 -14.83 21.80 5.36
CA CYS A 80 -15.24 21.92 6.76
C CYS A 80 -16.75 22.02 6.98
N ARG A 81 -17.56 22.02 5.91
CA ARG A 81 -19.02 21.97 5.98
C ARG A 81 -19.56 20.54 5.90
N ASP A 82 -18.72 19.56 5.59
CA ASP A 82 -19.14 18.18 5.40
C ASP A 82 -19.61 17.60 6.75
N GLN A 83 -20.84 17.09 6.77
CA GLN A 83 -21.43 16.47 7.95
C GLN A 83 -21.19 14.97 7.91
N VAL A 84 -20.10 14.54 8.56
CA VAL A 84 -19.73 13.13 8.63
C VAL A 84 -20.02 12.59 10.04
N PRO A 85 -20.76 11.47 10.17
CA PRO A 85 -21.02 10.85 11.45
C PRO A 85 -19.79 10.09 12.00
N GLY A 86 -19.85 9.72 13.29
CA GLY A 86 -18.88 8.83 13.91
C GLY A 86 -17.47 9.40 14.09
N ALA A 87 -16.48 8.50 14.17
CA ALA A 87 -15.08 8.83 14.43
C ALA A 87 -14.42 9.57 13.26
N ALA A 88 -14.71 9.18 12.02
CA ALA A 88 -14.19 9.86 10.83
C ALA A 88 -14.60 11.35 10.80
N GLY A 89 -15.86 11.64 11.14
CA GLY A 89 -16.32 13.02 11.32
C GLY A 89 -15.68 13.75 12.50
N MET A 90 -15.27 13.04 13.55
CA MET A 90 -14.52 13.65 14.65
C MET A 90 -13.16 14.17 14.17
N PHE A 91 -12.40 13.35 13.44
CA PHE A 91 -11.08 13.75 12.90
C PHE A 91 -11.20 14.95 11.97
N LEU A 92 -12.15 14.93 11.02
CA LEU A 92 -12.38 16.06 10.13
C LEU A 92 -12.72 17.35 10.89
N ARG A 93 -13.57 17.28 11.93
CA ARG A 93 -13.86 18.43 12.78
C ARG A 93 -12.63 18.97 13.50
N VAL A 94 -11.78 18.08 14.02
CA VAL A 94 -10.52 18.48 14.67
C VAL A 94 -9.59 19.16 13.66
N PHE A 95 -9.42 18.60 12.46
CA PHE A 95 -8.59 19.21 11.42
C PHE A 95 -9.09 20.60 11.04
N CYS A 96 -10.41 20.76 10.88
CA CYS A 96 -11.04 22.05 10.59
C CYS A 96 -10.89 23.07 11.71
N GLN A 97 -10.97 22.66 12.98
CA GLN A 97 -10.76 23.55 14.12
C GLN A 97 -9.32 24.05 14.18
N ILE A 98 -8.34 23.17 13.97
CA ILE A 98 -6.92 23.53 13.92
C ILE A 98 -6.67 24.47 12.74
N ALA A 99 -7.22 24.15 11.56
CA ALA A 99 -7.09 24.98 10.37
C ALA A 99 -7.66 26.39 10.56
N ALA A 100 -8.84 26.52 11.18
CA ALA A 100 -9.43 27.81 11.50
C ALA A 100 -8.56 28.60 12.49
N ALA A 101 -8.03 27.94 13.52
CA ALA A 101 -7.16 28.58 14.50
C ALA A 101 -5.82 29.04 13.88
N LEU A 102 -5.28 28.30 12.90
CA LEU A 102 -4.12 28.73 12.11
C LEU A 102 -4.46 29.97 11.26
N GLN A 103 -5.63 30.01 10.62
CA GLN A 103 -6.07 31.17 9.83
C GLN A 103 -6.19 32.44 10.66
N GLU A 104 -6.67 32.34 11.91
CA GLU A 104 -6.76 33.47 12.85
C GLU A 104 -5.41 34.07 13.21
N GLN A 105 -4.31 33.29 13.16
CA GLN A 105 -2.95 33.80 13.39
C GLN A 105 -2.42 34.65 12.22
N GLY A 106 -3.08 34.58 11.05
CA GLY A 106 -2.73 35.36 9.87
C GLY A 106 -1.51 34.83 9.10
N ALA A 107 -1.31 35.39 7.90
CA ALA A 107 -0.32 34.92 6.92
C ALA A 107 1.14 34.87 7.42
N ALA A 108 1.51 35.69 8.40
CA ALA A 108 2.87 35.77 8.93
C ALA A 108 3.18 34.69 10.00
N ALA A 109 2.19 33.88 10.40
CA ALA A 109 2.30 32.96 11.53
C ALA A 109 1.85 31.52 11.24
N LEU A 110 1.49 31.20 9.99
CA LEU A 110 0.95 29.88 9.63
C LEU A 110 1.94 28.74 9.88
N ALA A 111 3.23 28.93 9.58
CA ALA A 111 4.31 28.05 10.02
C ALA A 111 5.64 28.82 10.04
N PRO A 112 6.51 28.65 11.06
CA PRO A 112 6.33 27.84 12.26
C PRO A 112 5.63 28.64 13.40
N GLY A 113 4.31 28.46 13.55
CA GLY A 113 3.51 29.03 14.66
C GLY A 113 3.30 28.03 15.80
N ALA A 114 2.87 28.50 16.98
CA ALA A 114 2.67 27.63 18.16
C ALA A 114 1.60 26.54 17.91
N ILE A 115 0.53 26.88 17.19
CA ILE A 115 -0.54 25.91 16.84
C ILE A 115 0.01 24.86 15.87
N TRP A 116 0.79 25.29 14.87
CA TRP A 116 1.42 24.37 13.92
C TRP A 116 2.39 23.42 14.62
N SER A 117 3.22 23.94 15.53
CA SER A 117 4.16 23.15 16.33
C SER A 117 3.43 22.10 17.18
N GLN A 118 2.31 22.47 17.80
CA GLN A 118 1.48 21.53 18.54
C GLN A 118 0.84 20.47 17.63
N ALA A 119 0.24 20.87 16.50
CA ALA A 119 -0.36 19.94 15.54
C ALA A 119 0.69 18.97 14.98
N SER A 120 1.86 19.49 14.59
CA SER A 120 3.00 18.71 14.13
C SER A 120 3.36 17.63 15.14
N GLY A 121 3.36 17.92 16.45
CA GLY A 121 3.63 16.90 17.47
C GLY A 121 2.58 15.80 17.65
N GLN A 122 1.40 15.91 17.03
CA GLN A 122 0.23 15.04 17.29
C GLN A 122 -0.27 14.25 16.09
N PHE A 123 0.04 14.69 14.87
CA PHE A 123 -0.52 14.14 13.64
C PHE A 123 0.58 13.62 12.72
N ASN A 124 0.25 12.63 11.90
CA ASN A 124 1.17 12.10 10.89
C ASN A 124 1.25 13.02 9.64
N GLY A 125 2.20 12.75 8.75
CA GLY A 125 2.44 13.56 7.54
C GLY A 125 1.18 13.84 6.70
N GLU A 126 0.37 12.81 6.46
CA GLU A 126 -0.85 12.96 5.67
C GLU A 126 -1.89 13.83 6.40
N GLN A 127 -2.16 13.58 7.68
CA GLN A 127 -3.08 14.39 8.48
C GLN A 127 -2.63 15.85 8.59
N LEU A 128 -1.32 16.10 8.63
CA LEU A 128 -0.75 17.45 8.58
C LEU A 128 -1.00 18.12 7.23
N ALA A 129 -0.95 17.37 6.12
CA ALA A 129 -1.32 17.88 4.80
C ALA A 129 -2.80 18.29 4.72
N TYR A 130 -3.71 17.51 5.34
CA TYR A 130 -5.14 17.88 5.46
C TYR A 130 -5.32 19.22 6.19
N ILE A 131 -4.71 19.36 7.37
CA ILE A 131 -4.79 20.58 8.18
C ILE A 131 -4.22 21.77 7.40
N ALA A 132 -3.05 21.60 6.77
CA ALA A 132 -2.38 22.64 6.00
C ALA A 132 -3.17 23.07 4.76
N ALA A 133 -3.80 22.13 4.05
CA ALA A 133 -4.66 22.41 2.90
C ALA A 133 -5.85 23.28 3.31
N LEU A 134 -6.56 22.87 4.37
CA LEU A 134 -7.71 23.59 4.90
C LEU A 134 -7.32 24.98 5.44
N ALA A 135 -6.18 25.09 6.12
CA ALA A 135 -5.69 26.36 6.68
C ALA A 135 -5.26 27.35 5.59
N SER A 136 -4.58 26.87 4.54
CA SER A 136 -4.13 27.69 3.41
C SER A 136 -5.25 28.08 2.44
N GLY A 137 -6.42 27.45 2.54
CA GLY A 137 -7.53 27.64 1.61
C GLY A 137 -7.37 26.87 0.30
N SER A 138 -6.45 25.91 0.24
CA SER A 138 -6.27 25.00 -0.90
C SER A 138 -7.51 24.11 -1.06
N GLN A 139 -7.83 23.70 -2.29
CA GLN A 139 -8.81 22.63 -2.48
C GLN A 139 -8.22 21.31 -1.98
N LEU A 140 -8.86 20.65 -1.01
CA LEU A 140 -8.45 19.34 -0.52
C LEU A 140 -9.24 18.25 -1.25
N LEU A 141 -8.57 17.35 -1.97
CA LEU A 141 -9.17 16.37 -2.87
C LEU A 141 -8.69 14.95 -2.61
N PHE A 142 -9.59 13.96 -2.72
CA PHE A 142 -9.20 12.54 -2.76
C PHE A 142 -8.51 12.20 -4.08
N GLY A 143 -7.32 11.60 -4.03
CA GLY A 143 -6.56 11.21 -5.22
C GLY A 143 -6.76 9.77 -5.68
N ASP A 144 -7.08 8.88 -4.77
CA ASP A 144 -7.01 7.44 -5.02
C ASP A 144 -8.32 6.85 -5.58
N ARG A 145 -8.26 5.58 -5.98
CA ARG A 145 -9.42 4.77 -6.32
C ARG A 145 -10.20 4.37 -5.05
N PRO A 146 -11.55 4.41 -5.08
CA PRO A 146 -12.36 3.87 -4.00
C PRO A 146 -11.93 2.46 -3.60
N LYS A 147 -11.76 2.26 -2.28
CA LYS A 147 -11.31 1.00 -1.68
C LYS A 147 -12.17 -0.18 -2.11
N ASP A 148 -13.48 0.04 -2.25
CA ASP A 148 -14.42 -1.01 -2.61
C ASP A 148 -14.15 -1.56 -4.03
N ILE A 149 -13.83 -0.69 -4.99
CA ILE A 149 -13.40 -1.09 -6.34
C ILE A 149 -12.09 -1.88 -6.24
N THR A 150 -11.10 -1.38 -5.50
CA THR A 150 -9.79 -2.06 -5.36
C THR A 150 -9.95 -3.48 -4.82
N TYR A 151 -10.67 -3.68 -3.70
CA TYR A 151 -10.78 -5.01 -3.10
C TYR A 151 -11.64 -5.97 -3.91
N LYS A 152 -12.71 -5.48 -4.56
CA LYS A 152 -13.49 -6.29 -5.50
C LYS A 152 -12.64 -6.75 -6.69
N ARG A 153 -11.76 -5.87 -7.21
CA ARG A 153 -10.80 -6.25 -8.27
C ARG A 153 -9.77 -7.26 -7.79
N LEU A 154 -9.21 -7.10 -6.59
CA LEU A 154 -8.28 -8.08 -6.01
C LEU A 154 -8.91 -9.47 -5.86
N PHE A 155 -10.19 -9.52 -5.52
CA PHE A 155 -10.89 -10.80 -5.45
C PHE A 155 -11.28 -11.33 -6.82
N ASP A 156 -11.76 -10.50 -7.74
CA ASP A 156 -12.34 -10.98 -9.00
C ASP A 156 -11.29 -11.25 -10.09
N CYS A 157 -10.40 -10.28 -10.34
CA CYS A 157 -9.55 -10.28 -11.54
C CYS A 157 -8.44 -11.34 -11.53
N PRO A 158 -7.68 -11.55 -10.43
CA PRO A 158 -6.69 -12.62 -10.36
C PRO A 158 -7.34 -14.00 -10.43
N SER A 159 -6.73 -14.94 -11.13
CA SER A 159 -6.97 -16.36 -10.92
C SER A 159 -6.32 -16.84 -9.61
N LEU A 160 -6.71 -18.02 -9.14
CA LEU A 160 -6.10 -18.62 -7.95
C LEU A 160 -4.57 -18.84 -8.13
N ALA A 161 -4.14 -19.22 -9.33
CA ALA A 161 -2.72 -19.37 -9.67
C ALA A 161 -1.97 -18.04 -9.68
N GLU A 162 -2.60 -16.96 -10.14
CA GLU A 162 -1.98 -15.64 -10.12
C GLU A 162 -1.87 -15.06 -8.69
N LEU A 163 -2.82 -15.34 -7.81
CA LEU A 163 -2.69 -15.02 -6.38
C LEU A 163 -1.54 -15.80 -5.72
N ASP A 164 -1.39 -17.09 -6.03
CA ASP A 164 -0.29 -17.92 -5.51
C ASP A 164 1.07 -17.51 -6.08
N ALA A 165 1.11 -17.06 -7.34
CA ALA A 165 2.30 -16.46 -7.94
C ALA A 165 2.68 -15.14 -7.24
N ALA A 166 1.69 -14.28 -6.94
CA ALA A 166 1.90 -13.06 -6.18
C ALA A 166 2.40 -13.34 -4.76
N PHE A 167 1.81 -14.33 -4.07
CA PHE A 167 2.31 -14.81 -2.78
C PHE A 167 3.79 -15.21 -2.86
N ALA A 168 4.17 -16.00 -3.87
CA ALA A 168 5.55 -16.46 -4.03
C ALA A 168 6.52 -15.29 -4.27
N ALA A 169 6.14 -14.33 -5.10
CA ALA A 169 6.95 -13.16 -5.41
C ALA A 169 7.16 -12.28 -4.17
N GLU A 170 6.10 -12.07 -3.38
CA GLU A 170 6.17 -11.33 -2.13
C GLU A 170 7.09 -12.01 -1.11
N VAL A 171 6.91 -13.31 -0.92
CA VAL A 171 7.74 -14.11 -0.02
C VAL A 171 9.21 -14.07 -0.45
N ALA A 172 9.50 -14.21 -1.74
CA ALA A 172 10.87 -14.11 -2.26
C ALA A 172 11.46 -12.72 -2.00
N ALA A 173 10.72 -11.65 -2.29
CA ALA A 173 11.15 -10.27 -2.05
C ALA A 173 11.46 -10.01 -0.56
N VAL A 174 10.58 -10.45 0.34
CA VAL A 174 10.77 -10.32 1.80
C VAL A 174 12.00 -11.11 2.27
N HIS A 175 12.17 -12.36 1.84
CA HIS A 175 13.32 -13.16 2.25
C HIS A 175 14.64 -12.59 1.71
N SER A 176 14.69 -12.10 0.47
CA SER A 176 15.89 -11.45 -0.06
C SER A 176 16.22 -10.15 0.68
N ALA A 177 15.23 -9.34 1.05
CA ALA A 177 15.43 -8.16 1.89
C ALA A 177 15.99 -8.55 3.27
N ASN A 178 15.44 -9.60 3.89
CA ASN A 178 15.91 -10.10 5.18
C ASN A 178 17.35 -10.61 5.12
N LEU A 179 17.77 -11.28 4.04
CA LEU A 179 19.17 -11.68 3.87
C LEU A 179 20.09 -10.46 3.91
N LEU A 180 19.77 -9.40 3.16
CA LEU A 180 20.56 -8.16 3.13
C LEU A 180 20.62 -7.43 4.48
N GLN A 181 19.51 -7.42 5.22
CA GLN A 181 19.40 -6.63 6.45
C GLN A 181 19.88 -7.36 7.71
N LEU A 182 19.64 -8.67 7.79
CA LEU A 182 19.83 -9.44 9.02
C LEU A 182 21.14 -10.23 9.05
N THR A 183 21.70 -10.50 7.88
CA THR A 183 23.03 -11.11 7.81
C THR A 183 24.04 -10.00 7.52
N GLN A 184 25.26 -10.14 8.01
CA GLN A 184 26.35 -9.21 7.74
C GLN A 184 27.22 -9.82 6.64
N PRO A 185 26.79 -9.83 5.37
CA PRO A 185 27.56 -10.40 4.29
C PRO A 185 28.86 -9.61 4.07
N ASP A 186 29.86 -10.28 3.50
CA ASP A 186 30.95 -9.56 2.88
C ASP A 186 30.46 -8.75 1.67
N GLU A 187 31.29 -7.82 1.20
CA GLU A 187 30.94 -6.89 0.10
C GLU A 187 30.52 -7.61 -1.19
N GLN A 188 31.16 -8.74 -1.49
CA GLN A 188 30.87 -9.51 -2.69
C GLN A 188 29.50 -10.18 -2.59
N GLN A 189 29.20 -10.81 -1.45
CA GLN A 189 27.93 -11.46 -1.19
C GLN A 189 26.79 -10.44 -1.09
N ALA A 190 27.04 -9.27 -0.48
CA ALA A 190 26.08 -8.17 -0.42
C ALA A 190 25.66 -7.71 -1.81
N ALA A 191 26.61 -7.54 -2.73
CA ALA A 191 26.33 -7.15 -4.11
C ALA A 191 25.47 -8.19 -4.86
N VAL A 192 25.75 -9.49 -4.67
CA VAL A 192 24.96 -10.58 -5.26
C VAL A 192 23.52 -10.55 -4.75
N TRP A 193 23.33 -10.47 -3.44
CA TRP A 193 21.99 -10.42 -2.86
C TRP A 193 21.24 -9.14 -3.19
N GLN A 194 21.92 -8.01 -3.34
CA GLN A 194 21.31 -6.75 -3.78
C GLN A 194 20.71 -6.91 -5.18
N GLN A 195 21.45 -7.56 -6.09
CA GLN A 195 20.96 -7.84 -7.44
C GLN A 195 19.77 -8.81 -7.42
N GLN A 196 19.83 -9.87 -6.59
CA GLN A 196 18.72 -10.82 -6.45
C GLN A 196 17.46 -10.15 -5.88
N TRP A 197 17.61 -9.33 -4.84
CA TRP A 197 16.51 -8.55 -4.28
C TRP A 197 15.85 -7.65 -5.33
N GLN A 198 16.64 -6.94 -6.14
CA GLN A 198 16.13 -6.14 -7.25
C GLN A 198 15.36 -6.97 -8.29
N GLN A 199 15.86 -8.16 -8.63
CA GLN A 199 15.16 -9.08 -9.54
C GLN A 199 13.82 -9.54 -8.96
N HIS A 200 13.76 -9.87 -7.68
CA HIS A 200 12.52 -10.28 -7.03
C HIS A 200 11.53 -9.12 -6.88
N GLN A 201 11.99 -7.89 -6.62
CA GLN A 201 11.15 -6.69 -6.69
C GLN A 201 10.57 -6.48 -8.09
N GLN A 202 11.36 -6.69 -9.13
CA GLN A 202 10.87 -6.62 -10.51
C GLN A 202 9.86 -7.72 -10.84
N GLN A 203 10.02 -8.93 -10.30
CA GLN A 203 9.04 -10.01 -10.47
C GLN A 203 7.73 -9.69 -9.74
N LEU A 204 7.81 -9.17 -8.51
CA LEU A 204 6.66 -8.72 -7.75
C LEU A 204 5.88 -7.64 -8.50
N SER A 205 6.58 -6.68 -9.11
CA SER A 205 5.95 -5.58 -9.85
C SER A 205 5.19 -6.02 -11.11
N GLN A 206 5.42 -7.24 -11.58
CA GLN A 206 4.73 -7.86 -12.71
C GLN A 206 3.50 -8.68 -12.30
N THR A 207 3.24 -8.83 -11.00
CA THR A 207 2.09 -9.62 -10.51
C THR A 207 0.77 -8.87 -10.70
N CYS A 208 -0.32 -9.62 -10.85
CA CYS A 208 -1.67 -9.04 -10.95
C CYS A 208 -2.04 -8.24 -9.68
N VAL A 209 -1.62 -8.70 -8.50
CA VAL A 209 -1.88 -8.06 -7.21
C VAL A 209 -1.15 -6.72 -7.14
N TRP A 210 0.14 -6.67 -7.50
CA TRP A 210 0.88 -5.42 -7.58
C TRP A 210 0.26 -4.45 -8.58
N ASN A 211 -0.13 -4.94 -9.76
CA ASN A 211 -0.79 -4.11 -10.76
C ASN A 211 -2.06 -3.44 -10.19
N ILE A 212 -2.88 -4.16 -9.42
CA ILE A 212 -4.11 -3.63 -8.83
C ILE A 212 -3.82 -2.71 -7.62
N MET A 213 -2.87 -3.07 -6.76
CA MET A 213 -2.55 -2.35 -5.51
C MET A 213 -1.68 -1.11 -5.71
N MET A 214 -0.88 -1.07 -6.77
CA MET A 214 0.08 0.00 -7.03
C MET A 214 -0.26 0.68 -8.36
N ARG A 215 0.06 0.05 -9.48
CA ARG A 215 0.03 0.67 -10.81
C ARG A 215 -1.32 1.26 -11.20
N GLU A 216 -2.41 0.53 -10.95
CA GLU A 216 -3.77 0.99 -11.24
C GLU A 216 -4.16 2.19 -10.37
N ARG A 217 -3.78 2.19 -9.09
CA ARG A 217 -4.06 3.27 -8.14
C ARG A 217 -3.26 4.53 -8.48
N GLU A 218 -1.98 4.37 -8.77
CA GLU A 218 -1.09 5.46 -9.22
C GLU A 218 -1.61 6.10 -10.52
N ALA A 219 -2.07 5.31 -11.48
CA ALA A 219 -2.68 5.83 -12.69
C ALA A 219 -3.96 6.63 -12.41
N VAL A 220 -4.78 6.19 -11.44
CA VAL A 220 -5.96 6.95 -10.99
C VAL A 220 -5.54 8.28 -10.36
N MET A 221 -4.53 8.29 -9.48
CA MET A 221 -4.00 9.52 -8.88
C MET A 221 -3.52 10.51 -9.95
N LEU A 222 -2.76 10.05 -10.94
CA LEU A 222 -2.34 10.88 -12.07
C LEU A 222 -3.52 11.39 -12.92
N GLY A 223 -4.55 10.56 -13.10
CA GLY A 223 -5.80 10.98 -13.72
C GLY A 223 -6.54 12.08 -12.94
N VAL A 224 -6.51 12.05 -11.61
CA VAL A 224 -7.08 13.13 -10.77
C VAL A 224 -6.26 14.40 -10.97
N ILE A 225 -4.94 14.30 -10.95
CA ILE A 225 -4.03 15.43 -11.19
C ILE A 225 -4.30 16.08 -12.55
N ASP A 226 -4.43 15.29 -13.61
CA ASP A 226 -4.74 15.77 -14.96
C ASP A 226 -6.09 16.52 -15.00
N GLN A 227 -7.14 15.94 -14.39
CA GLN A 227 -8.45 16.59 -14.31
C GLN A 227 -8.44 17.89 -13.52
N VAL A 228 -7.67 17.94 -12.43
CA VAL A 228 -7.55 19.12 -11.56
C VAL A 228 -6.78 20.23 -12.29
N CYS A 229 -5.65 19.90 -12.92
CA CYS A 229 -4.85 20.86 -13.67
C CYS A 229 -5.59 21.41 -14.90
N SER A 230 -6.36 20.56 -15.59
CA SER A 230 -7.09 20.94 -16.82
C SER A 230 -8.29 21.85 -16.58
N LYS A 231 -8.80 21.96 -15.34
CA LYS A 231 -9.95 22.82 -15.00
C LYS A 231 -9.62 24.31 -14.90
N GLY A 232 -8.37 24.71 -15.09
CA GLY A 232 -7.94 26.11 -15.03
C GLY A 232 -7.90 26.63 -13.59
N LEU A 233 -6.95 26.12 -12.80
CA LEU A 233 -6.75 26.51 -11.42
C LEU A 233 -6.40 28.01 -11.30
N GLU A 234 -7.01 28.69 -10.34
CA GLU A 234 -6.67 30.08 -10.04
C GLU A 234 -5.26 30.16 -9.44
N VAL A 235 -4.49 31.16 -9.86
CA VAL A 235 -3.16 31.40 -9.31
C VAL A 235 -3.31 32.05 -7.92
N PRO A 236 -2.76 31.45 -6.86
CA PRO A 236 -2.79 32.05 -5.53
C PRO A 236 -2.13 33.44 -5.52
N PRO A 237 -2.62 34.40 -4.71
CA PRO A 237 -2.00 35.72 -4.60
C PRO A 237 -0.51 35.63 -4.24
N GLY A 238 0.36 36.12 -5.11
CA GLY A 238 1.82 36.12 -4.92
C GLY A 238 2.58 34.98 -5.60
N ALA A 239 1.88 34.01 -6.22
CA ALA A 239 2.50 32.97 -7.04
C ALA A 239 2.61 33.41 -8.52
N SER A 240 3.63 32.91 -9.21
CA SER A 240 3.81 33.15 -10.66
C SER A 240 3.03 32.15 -11.53
N GLN A 241 2.70 30.99 -10.99
CA GLN A 241 1.96 29.91 -11.65
C GLN A 241 1.15 29.11 -10.62
N PRO A 242 0.09 28.41 -11.03
CA PRO A 242 -0.65 27.53 -10.12
C PRO A 242 0.17 26.28 -9.80
N THR A 243 0.04 25.80 -8.57
CA THR A 243 0.74 24.61 -8.06
C THR A 243 -0.26 23.61 -7.51
N VAL A 244 0.00 22.32 -7.66
CA VAL A 244 -0.76 21.22 -7.04
C VAL A 244 0.20 20.40 -6.17
N ALA A 245 -0.20 20.10 -4.94
CA ALA A 245 0.48 19.13 -4.10
C ALA A 245 -0.20 17.77 -4.22
N LEU A 246 0.56 16.71 -4.45
CA LEU A 246 0.12 15.32 -4.34
C LEU A 246 0.79 14.68 -3.12
N VAL A 247 0.02 14.17 -2.17
CA VAL A 247 0.54 13.56 -0.93
C VAL A 247 0.10 12.09 -0.90
N VAL A 248 1.06 11.19 -0.97
CA VAL A 248 0.87 9.75 -1.18
C VAL A 248 1.85 8.95 -0.33
N GLY A 249 1.57 7.70 -0.02
CA GLY A 249 2.53 6.78 0.57
C GLY A 249 3.81 6.72 -0.27
N SER A 250 4.97 6.72 0.39
CA SER A 250 6.29 6.75 -0.29
C SER A 250 6.48 5.59 -1.28
N ALA A 251 5.83 4.44 -1.02
CA ALA A 251 5.83 3.27 -1.90
C ALA A 251 5.29 3.56 -3.33
N HIS A 252 4.46 4.60 -3.49
CA HIS A 252 3.89 5.00 -4.79
C HIS A 252 4.82 5.89 -5.64
N LEU A 253 5.86 6.49 -5.04
CA LEU A 253 6.71 7.44 -5.75
C LEU A 253 7.36 6.86 -7.02
N PRO A 254 7.98 5.66 -7.00
CA PRO A 254 8.62 5.11 -8.19
C PRO A 254 7.63 4.87 -9.33
N GLY A 255 6.43 4.35 -9.00
CA GLY A 255 5.39 4.06 -9.99
C GLY A 255 4.77 5.32 -10.59
N LEU A 256 4.54 6.35 -9.76
CA LEU A 256 4.08 7.66 -10.23
C LEU A 256 5.08 8.31 -11.19
N GLU A 257 6.37 8.30 -10.86
CA GLU A 257 7.43 8.84 -11.73
C GLU A 257 7.49 8.08 -13.07
N GLU A 258 7.49 6.75 -13.04
CA GLU A 258 7.52 5.92 -14.24
C GLU A 258 6.30 6.16 -15.14
N LEU A 259 5.10 6.14 -14.56
CA LEU A 259 3.86 6.31 -15.29
C LEU A 259 3.74 7.70 -15.90
N TRP A 260 4.17 8.74 -15.17
CA TRP A 260 4.17 10.12 -15.65
C TRP A 260 5.14 10.31 -16.82
N ASN A 261 6.40 9.92 -16.63
CA ASN A 261 7.45 10.11 -17.64
C ASN A 261 7.17 9.40 -18.96
N ASN A 262 6.48 8.25 -18.88
CA ASN A 262 6.12 7.46 -20.05
C ASN A 262 4.69 7.77 -20.58
N ALA A 263 3.96 8.69 -19.94
CA ALA A 263 2.54 8.98 -20.22
C ALA A 263 1.64 7.73 -20.26
N SER A 264 2.06 6.63 -19.62
CA SER A 264 1.41 5.32 -19.75
C SER A 264 0.18 5.17 -18.84
N TRP A 265 0.02 6.07 -17.86
CA TRP A 265 -1.19 6.14 -17.02
C TRP A 265 -2.46 6.38 -17.83
N GLN A 266 -2.38 7.12 -18.95
CA GLN A 266 -3.53 7.39 -19.82
C GLN A 266 -4.11 6.10 -20.41
N GLY A 267 -3.25 5.15 -20.74
CA GLY A 267 -3.67 3.84 -21.24
C GLY A 267 -4.37 2.99 -20.17
N VAL A 268 -4.03 3.18 -18.90
CA VAL A 268 -4.65 2.48 -17.76
C VAL A 268 -6.00 3.08 -17.40
N VAL A 269 -6.09 4.41 -17.35
CA VAL A 269 -7.34 5.14 -17.05
C VAL A 269 -8.33 5.05 -18.22
N GLY A 270 -7.84 5.08 -19.46
CA GLY A 270 -8.64 5.07 -20.68
C GLY A 270 -8.92 6.46 -21.25
N PRO A 271 -9.42 6.53 -22.49
CA PRO A 271 -9.53 7.78 -23.26
C PRO A 271 -10.53 8.80 -22.69
N ASP A 272 -11.50 8.34 -21.91
CA ASP A 272 -12.57 9.18 -21.35
C ASP A 272 -12.26 9.65 -19.91
N GLY A 273 -11.01 9.48 -19.44
CA GLY A 273 -10.59 9.85 -18.10
C GLY A 273 -11.22 9.00 -16.99
N LEU A 274 -11.32 9.52 -15.77
CA LEU A 274 -11.79 8.80 -14.57
C LEU A 274 -13.31 8.66 -14.43
N SER A 275 -14.09 8.84 -15.50
CA SER A 275 -15.53 8.63 -15.39
C SER A 275 -15.83 7.15 -15.08
N SER A 276 -16.64 6.91 -14.04
CA SER A 276 -16.96 5.57 -13.53
C SER A 276 -17.66 4.66 -14.55
N SER A 277 -18.28 5.24 -15.58
CA SER A 277 -18.94 4.48 -16.64
C SER A 277 -18.01 4.06 -17.78
N SER A 278 -16.86 4.70 -17.96
CA SER A 278 -16.00 4.51 -19.14
C SER A 278 -14.59 4.01 -18.82
N SER A 279 -14.09 4.26 -17.61
CA SER A 279 -12.76 3.83 -17.20
C SER A 279 -12.76 2.39 -16.66
N PRO A 280 -12.05 1.44 -17.30
CA PRO A 280 -12.01 0.04 -16.84
C PRO A 280 -11.45 -0.11 -15.42
N VAL A 281 -10.51 0.75 -15.04
CA VAL A 281 -9.89 0.74 -13.71
C VAL A 281 -10.83 1.25 -12.60
N MET A 282 -11.87 2.01 -12.97
CA MET A 282 -12.90 2.54 -12.08
C MET A 282 -14.16 1.67 -12.00
N GLN A 283 -14.23 0.58 -12.76
CA GLN A 283 -15.36 -0.35 -12.70
C GLN A 283 -15.15 -1.38 -11.58
N ALA A 284 -16.06 -1.39 -10.61
CA ALA A 284 -16.13 -2.43 -9.59
C ALA A 284 -16.66 -3.73 -10.21
N PRO A 285 -15.92 -4.85 -10.13
CA PRO A 285 -16.48 -6.15 -10.45
C PRO A 285 -17.66 -6.48 -9.54
N ARG A 286 -18.60 -7.26 -10.06
CA ARG A 286 -19.76 -7.71 -9.29
C ARG A 286 -19.36 -8.89 -8.40
N VAL A 287 -18.88 -8.57 -7.21
CA VAL A 287 -18.59 -9.56 -6.17
C VAL A 287 -19.73 -9.54 -5.15
N ASP A 288 -20.74 -10.36 -5.40
CA ASP A 288 -21.90 -10.55 -4.52
C ASP A 288 -21.91 -11.95 -3.88
N HIS A 289 -22.99 -12.30 -3.18
CA HIS A 289 -23.13 -13.61 -2.55
C HIS A 289 -23.06 -14.77 -3.55
N GLU A 290 -23.54 -14.59 -4.77
CA GLU A 290 -23.50 -15.62 -5.82
C GLU A 290 -22.06 -15.85 -6.29
N ALA A 291 -21.26 -14.78 -6.40
CA ALA A 291 -19.83 -14.88 -6.69
C ALA A 291 -19.08 -15.66 -5.58
N MET A 292 -19.44 -15.45 -4.31
CA MET A 292 -18.84 -16.16 -3.17
C MET A 292 -19.27 -17.62 -3.03
N GLN A 293 -20.33 -18.04 -3.73
CA GLN A 293 -20.78 -19.44 -3.76
C GLN A 293 -20.08 -20.29 -4.83
N GLN A 294 -19.33 -19.66 -5.75
CA GLN A 294 -18.67 -20.41 -6.82
C GLN A 294 -17.63 -21.38 -6.25
N PRO A 295 -17.49 -22.59 -6.82
CA PRO A 295 -16.47 -23.54 -6.39
C PRO A 295 -15.07 -22.92 -6.41
N GLY A 296 -14.37 -22.98 -5.28
CA GLY A 296 -13.03 -22.42 -5.11
C GLY A 296 -12.99 -20.95 -4.66
N ALA A 297 -14.14 -20.28 -4.52
CA ALA A 297 -14.22 -18.92 -3.98
C ALA A 297 -13.64 -18.83 -2.56
N GLY A 298 -13.88 -19.85 -1.72
CA GLY A 298 -13.29 -19.93 -0.38
C GLY A 298 -11.77 -19.96 -0.42
N ALA A 299 -11.18 -20.85 -1.23
CA ALA A 299 -9.74 -20.93 -1.39
C ALA A 299 -9.14 -19.62 -1.94
N LYS A 300 -9.79 -19.02 -2.94
CA LYS A 300 -9.41 -17.71 -3.48
C LYS A 300 -9.41 -16.64 -2.41
N ARG A 301 -10.45 -16.61 -1.56
CA ARG A 301 -10.55 -15.68 -0.44
C ARG A 301 -9.43 -15.86 0.57
N GLY A 302 -9.19 -17.09 1.03
CA GLY A 302 -8.14 -17.37 2.02
C GLY A 302 -6.74 -17.06 1.50
N LEU A 303 -6.48 -17.32 0.22
CA LEU A 303 -5.21 -16.98 -0.42
C LEU A 303 -5.03 -15.47 -0.59
N LEU A 304 -6.08 -14.74 -1.00
CA LEU A 304 -6.04 -13.28 -1.05
C LEU A 304 -5.71 -12.67 0.33
N GLU A 305 -6.37 -13.16 1.38
CA GLU A 305 -6.10 -12.73 2.77
C GLU A 305 -4.64 -13.01 3.17
N ALA A 306 -4.08 -14.16 2.80
CA ALA A 306 -2.69 -14.50 3.11
C ALA A 306 -1.67 -13.66 2.32
N VAL A 307 -1.94 -13.36 1.04
CA VAL A 307 -1.10 -12.43 0.25
C VAL A 307 -1.09 -11.05 0.88
N LEU A 308 -2.27 -10.51 1.19
CA LEU A 308 -2.38 -9.19 1.79
C LEU A 308 -1.73 -9.12 3.17
N GLN A 309 -1.78 -10.19 3.96
CA GLN A 309 -1.08 -10.26 5.24
C GLN A 309 0.43 -10.05 5.14
N LEU A 310 1.05 -10.38 4.00
CA LEU A 310 2.47 -10.14 3.77
C LEU A 310 2.77 -8.70 3.34
N SER A 311 1.86 -8.07 2.62
CA SER A 311 2.12 -6.81 1.91
C SER A 311 1.54 -5.56 2.57
N VAL A 312 0.51 -5.70 3.42
CA VAL A 312 -0.22 -4.54 3.97
C VAL A 312 -0.44 -4.62 5.49
N PRO A 313 -0.64 -3.47 6.16
CA PRO A 313 -1.00 -3.43 7.57
C PRO A 313 -2.33 -4.15 7.89
N PRO A 314 -2.52 -4.63 9.14
CA PRO A 314 -3.75 -5.33 9.56
C PRO A 314 -5.04 -4.56 9.33
N GLU A 315 -5.00 -3.23 9.36
CA GLU A 315 -6.15 -2.35 9.12
C GLU A 315 -6.70 -2.53 7.69
N VAL A 316 -5.82 -2.75 6.71
CA VAL A 316 -6.21 -2.99 5.32
C VAL A 316 -6.87 -4.37 5.16
N LEU A 317 -6.41 -5.38 5.90
CA LEU A 317 -7.08 -6.69 5.95
C LEU A 317 -8.50 -6.58 6.50
N GLN A 318 -8.71 -5.76 7.54
CA GLN A 318 -10.04 -5.51 8.09
C GLN A 318 -10.95 -4.84 7.05
N ASP A 319 -10.45 -3.82 6.34
CA ASP A 319 -11.22 -3.16 5.28
C ASP A 319 -11.68 -4.15 4.18
N VAL A 320 -10.85 -5.15 3.86
CA VAL A 320 -11.16 -6.21 2.88
C VAL A 320 -12.24 -7.17 3.40
N GLN A 321 -12.35 -7.38 4.71
CA GLN A 321 -13.45 -8.13 5.33
C GLN A 321 -14.75 -7.33 5.35
N ASP A 322 -14.66 -6.02 5.52
CA ASP A 322 -15.83 -5.14 5.59
C ASP A 322 -16.44 -4.88 4.19
N VAL A 323 -15.61 -4.84 3.15
CA VAL A 323 -16.05 -4.54 1.78
C VAL A 323 -16.57 -5.75 1.02
N LEU A 324 -15.90 -6.90 1.15
CA LEU A 324 -16.27 -8.10 0.38
C LEU A 324 -17.35 -8.88 1.12
N PRO A 325 -18.29 -9.52 0.41
CA PRO A 325 -19.33 -10.31 1.07
C PRO A 325 -18.73 -11.43 1.93
N PRO A 326 -19.42 -11.83 3.02
CA PRO A 326 -18.97 -12.95 3.83
C PRO A 326 -18.92 -14.24 3.00
N VAL A 327 -17.95 -15.09 3.32
CA VAL A 327 -17.84 -16.42 2.70
C VAL A 327 -18.96 -17.32 3.25
N PRO A 328 -19.74 -18.00 2.40
CA PRO A 328 -20.80 -18.89 2.84
C PRO A 328 -20.23 -20.18 3.46
N ASP A 329 -21.03 -20.86 4.29
CA ASP A 329 -20.62 -22.05 5.05
C ASP A 329 -20.01 -23.15 4.17
N GLU A 330 -20.50 -23.32 2.93
CA GLU A 330 -19.98 -24.33 1.99
C GLU A 330 -18.57 -24.03 1.47
N GLN A 331 -18.11 -22.78 1.59
CA GLN A 331 -16.78 -22.34 1.18
C GLN A 331 -15.88 -22.00 2.38
N ALA A 332 -16.45 -21.90 3.59
CA ALA A 332 -15.75 -21.46 4.80
C ALA A 332 -14.58 -22.38 5.16
N GLU A 333 -14.73 -23.70 5.02
CA GLU A 333 -13.65 -24.66 5.28
C GLU A 333 -12.47 -24.43 4.34
N ALA A 334 -12.72 -24.29 3.04
CA ALA A 334 -11.67 -24.04 2.05
C ALA A 334 -10.96 -22.70 2.31
N GLN A 335 -11.70 -21.65 2.68
CA GLN A 335 -11.11 -20.37 3.09
C GLN A 335 -10.18 -20.54 4.29
N GLN A 336 -10.69 -21.12 5.38
CA GLN A 336 -9.94 -21.27 6.62
C GLN A 336 -8.68 -22.10 6.42
N ILE A 337 -8.78 -23.23 5.72
CA ILE A 337 -7.65 -24.12 5.43
C ILE A 337 -6.62 -23.42 4.56
N THR A 338 -7.05 -22.75 3.48
CA THR A 338 -6.13 -22.04 2.59
C THR A 338 -5.36 -20.97 3.35
N TYR A 339 -6.08 -20.14 4.12
CA TYR A 339 -5.47 -19.10 4.92
C TYR A 339 -4.48 -19.69 5.95
N GLU A 340 -4.89 -20.73 6.70
CA GLU A 340 -4.01 -21.39 7.67
C GLU A 340 -2.71 -21.90 7.03
N ILE A 341 -2.80 -22.58 5.88
CA ILE A 341 -1.62 -23.11 5.18
C ILE A 341 -0.69 -21.97 4.74
N TYR A 342 -1.24 -20.97 4.05
CA TYR A 342 -0.48 -19.88 3.45
C TYR A 342 0.08 -18.90 4.48
N SER A 343 -0.51 -18.82 5.67
CA SER A 343 0.05 -18.09 6.81
C SER A 343 1.18 -18.84 7.54
N THR A 344 1.55 -20.06 7.11
CA THR A 344 2.68 -20.78 7.71
C THR A 344 4.03 -20.46 7.06
N PHE A 345 5.10 -20.43 7.87
CA PHE A 345 6.47 -20.38 7.37
C PHE A 345 6.81 -21.53 6.42
N ARG A 346 6.20 -22.72 6.60
CA ARG A 346 6.45 -23.87 5.72
C ARG A 346 5.94 -23.61 4.31
N MET A 347 4.76 -23.00 4.15
CA MET A 347 4.27 -22.63 2.83
C MET A 347 5.12 -21.51 2.21
N GLN A 348 5.58 -20.54 3.00
CA GLN A 348 6.53 -19.53 2.52
C GLN A 348 7.82 -20.18 1.97
N LEU A 349 8.45 -21.09 2.72
CA LEU A 349 9.62 -21.84 2.24
C LEU A 349 9.30 -22.71 1.02
N ALA A 350 8.13 -23.34 0.97
CA ALA A 350 7.68 -24.10 -0.20
C ALA A 350 7.50 -23.23 -1.45
N ALA A 351 7.18 -21.94 -1.26
CA ALA A 351 6.98 -20.98 -2.32
C ALA A 351 8.28 -20.39 -2.90
N LEU A 352 9.39 -20.46 -2.15
CA LEU A 352 10.68 -19.94 -2.58
C LEU A 352 11.25 -20.68 -3.80
N PRO A 353 11.90 -19.96 -4.74
CA PRO A 353 12.72 -20.58 -5.77
C PRO A 353 13.92 -21.28 -5.13
N GLU A 354 14.38 -22.36 -5.76
CA GLU A 354 15.40 -23.24 -5.16
C GLU A 354 16.69 -22.54 -4.74
N PRO A 355 17.29 -21.63 -5.54
CA PRO A 355 18.49 -20.92 -5.12
C PRO A 355 18.28 -20.13 -3.83
N LEU A 356 17.14 -19.43 -3.70
CA LEU A 356 16.84 -18.62 -2.53
C LEU A 356 16.50 -19.48 -1.30
N LEU A 357 15.83 -20.62 -1.49
CA LEU A 357 15.58 -21.58 -0.41
C LEU A 357 16.89 -22.08 0.23
N GLN A 358 17.92 -22.34 -0.58
CA GLN A 358 19.23 -22.80 -0.10
C GLN A 358 19.95 -21.72 0.72
N GLU A 359 19.85 -20.46 0.31
CA GLU A 359 20.39 -19.32 1.06
C GLU A 359 19.66 -19.12 2.40
N VAL A 360 18.32 -19.13 2.37
CA VAL A 360 17.49 -18.86 3.55
C VAL A 360 17.61 -19.95 4.62
N CYS A 361 17.67 -21.22 4.23
CA CYS A 361 17.72 -22.32 5.18
C CYS A 361 19.15 -22.71 5.60
N GLY A 362 20.17 -22.06 5.03
CA GLY A 362 21.55 -22.51 5.12
C GLY A 362 21.73 -23.89 4.49
N ALA A 363 22.99 -24.30 4.27
CA ALA A 363 23.32 -25.58 3.66
C ALA A 363 22.92 -26.78 4.56
N VAL A 364 21.63 -27.09 4.66
CA VAL A 364 21.13 -28.42 5.03
C VAL A 364 21.55 -29.35 3.89
N LYS A 365 22.80 -29.83 3.97
CA LYS A 365 23.36 -30.74 2.96
C LYS A 365 22.60 -32.06 3.01
N GLY A 366 21.74 -32.27 2.02
CA GLY A 366 21.02 -33.53 1.83
C GLY A 366 19.68 -33.32 1.15
N THR A 367 19.13 -34.40 0.63
CA THR A 367 17.85 -34.50 -0.09
C THR A 367 16.62 -34.16 0.76
N SER A 368 16.75 -33.57 1.95
CA SER A 368 15.67 -33.54 2.95
C SER A 368 14.67 -32.39 2.77
N LEU A 369 15.09 -31.13 2.65
CA LEU A 369 14.13 -30.02 2.78
C LEU A 369 13.20 -29.87 1.56
N GLN A 370 13.73 -29.97 0.34
CA GLN A 370 12.88 -29.94 -0.85
C GLN A 370 11.84 -31.07 -0.85
N GLN A 371 12.25 -32.30 -0.49
CA GLN A 371 11.33 -33.44 -0.41
C GLN A 371 10.30 -33.26 0.68
N LEU A 372 10.68 -32.69 1.83
CA LEU A 372 9.78 -32.35 2.93
C LEU A 372 8.74 -31.30 2.53
N LEU A 373 9.10 -30.34 1.67
CA LEU A 373 8.20 -29.29 1.17
C LEU A 373 7.37 -29.74 -0.03
N GLN A 374 7.64 -30.91 -0.63
CA GLN A 374 6.97 -31.36 -1.84
C GLN A 374 5.44 -31.49 -1.70
N PRO A 375 4.87 -31.98 -0.59
CA PRO A 375 3.41 -31.99 -0.42
C PRO A 375 2.79 -30.59 -0.49
N LEU A 376 3.45 -29.59 0.12
CA LEU A 376 3.00 -28.21 0.05
C LEU A 376 3.13 -27.65 -1.36
N ARG A 377 4.25 -27.90 -2.04
CA ARG A 377 4.46 -27.50 -3.43
C ARG A 377 3.43 -28.11 -4.37
N ALA A 378 3.05 -29.37 -4.19
CA ALA A 378 2.05 -30.03 -5.02
C ALA A 378 0.64 -29.43 -4.85
N MET A 379 0.34 -28.86 -3.68
CA MET A 379 -0.93 -28.20 -3.41
C MET A 379 -1.03 -26.80 -4.06
N ARG A 380 0.11 -26.16 -4.32
CA ARG A 380 0.15 -24.79 -4.83
C ARG A 380 -0.55 -24.66 -6.19
N PRO A 381 -1.47 -23.70 -6.36
CA PRO A 381 -2.16 -23.42 -7.62
C PRO A 381 -1.23 -23.18 -8.81
N VAL A 382 -0.06 -22.55 -8.63
CA VAL A 382 0.92 -22.40 -9.73
C VAL A 382 1.45 -23.74 -10.26
N ASN A 383 1.37 -24.80 -9.45
CA ASN A 383 1.78 -26.16 -9.80
C ASN A 383 0.58 -27.05 -10.21
N GLY A 384 -0.61 -26.47 -10.40
CA GLY A 384 -1.83 -27.19 -10.75
C GLY A 384 -2.57 -27.80 -9.56
N GLY A 385 -2.15 -27.50 -8.33
CA GLY A 385 -2.84 -27.92 -7.12
C GLY A 385 -4.09 -27.07 -6.81
N PRO A 386 -4.94 -27.53 -5.86
CA PRO A 386 -6.18 -26.84 -5.51
C PRO A 386 -6.01 -25.61 -4.60
N GLY A 387 -4.81 -25.38 -4.05
CA GLY A 387 -4.54 -24.36 -3.03
C GLY A 387 -4.94 -24.73 -1.61
N TRP A 388 -5.67 -25.83 -1.43
CA TRP A 388 -6.08 -26.32 -0.12
C TRP A 388 -6.24 -27.85 -0.12
N ASP A 389 -5.84 -28.48 0.98
CA ASP A 389 -6.02 -29.92 1.20
C ASP A 389 -6.07 -30.18 2.71
N MET A 390 -7.18 -30.75 3.19
CA MET A 390 -7.38 -31.07 4.60
C MET A 390 -6.36 -32.10 5.10
N ASP A 391 -6.00 -33.10 4.29
CA ASP A 391 -5.05 -34.14 4.70
C ASP A 391 -3.67 -33.53 4.91
N VAL A 392 -3.28 -32.58 4.07
CA VAL A 392 -2.01 -31.84 4.22
C VAL A 392 -2.04 -30.94 5.46
N VAL A 393 -3.16 -30.27 5.76
CA VAL A 393 -3.30 -29.52 7.01
C VAL A 393 -3.21 -30.42 8.23
N MET A 394 -3.88 -31.57 8.21
CA MET A 394 -3.81 -32.51 9.32
C MET A 394 -2.37 -33.00 9.51
N GLN A 395 -1.64 -33.28 8.43
CA GLN A 395 -0.21 -33.59 8.49
C GLN A 395 0.60 -32.43 9.09
N LEU A 396 0.41 -31.19 8.64
CA LEU A 396 1.07 -30.00 9.18
C LEU A 396 0.80 -29.80 10.69
N ARG A 397 -0.46 -29.98 11.10
CA ARG A 397 -0.88 -29.88 12.51
C ARG A 397 -0.24 -30.98 13.35
N THR A 398 -0.14 -32.22 12.84
CA THR A 398 0.52 -33.32 13.54
C THR A 398 2.04 -33.13 13.66
N LEU A 399 2.70 -32.55 12.65
CA LEU A 399 4.14 -32.26 12.66
C LEU A 399 4.56 -31.23 13.72
N ASN A 400 3.66 -30.34 14.16
CA ASN A 400 3.93 -29.42 15.27
C ASN A 400 4.02 -30.16 16.63
N PHE A 401 3.43 -31.35 16.77
CA PHE A 401 3.51 -32.14 18.00
C PHE A 401 4.85 -32.88 18.14
N ASP A 402 5.45 -33.34 17.04
CA ASP A 402 6.72 -34.09 17.10
C ASP A 402 7.93 -33.21 17.45
N LEU A 403 7.90 -31.91 17.16
CA LEU A 403 8.97 -30.97 17.55
C LEU A 403 8.93 -30.57 19.03
N SER A 404 7.85 -30.86 19.74
CA SER A 404 7.73 -30.67 21.19
C SER A 404 7.88 -31.98 21.98
N GLY A 405 8.09 -33.11 21.29
CA GLY A 405 7.98 -34.47 21.84
C GLY A 405 9.26 -35.27 22.02
N THR A 406 10.45 -34.75 21.72
CA THR A 406 11.72 -35.49 21.96
C THR A 406 12.81 -34.64 22.60
N ALA A 407 12.56 -34.24 23.84
CA ALA A 407 13.61 -33.97 24.82
C ALA A 407 13.32 -34.79 26.08
N ASN A 408 13.15 -36.11 25.94
CA ASN A 408 13.24 -37.06 27.06
C ASN A 408 13.30 -38.50 26.52
N THR A 409 14.50 -39.06 26.48
CA THR A 409 14.88 -40.38 27.05
C THR A 409 16.06 -40.98 26.28
N ALA A 410 17.26 -40.77 26.81
CA ALA A 410 18.34 -41.73 26.75
C ALA A 410 19.10 -41.62 28.07
N GLN A 411 18.73 -42.49 29.03
CA GLN A 411 19.63 -42.99 30.07
C GLN A 411 20.24 -44.28 29.55
#